data_AF-A0A7W6WWB3-F1
#
_entry.id   AF-A0A7W6WWB3-F1
#
_cell.length_a   1.000
_cell.length_b   1.000
_cell.length_c   1.000
_cell.angle_alpha   90.00
_cell.angle_beta   90.00
_cell.angle_gamma   90.00
#
_symmetry.space_group_name_H-M   'P 1'
#
loop_
_entity.id
_entity.type
_entity.pdbx_description
1 polymer ?
#
loop_
_entity_poly.entity_id
_entity_poly.type
_entity_poly.pdbx_seq_one_letter_code
_entity_poly.pdbx_strand_id
1 'polypeptide(L)'
;MIRDKSARKPAKGAPQEDAAKQAAPAKAARVPAGKKGIIAIAPPSFRRERALIKRGIWPVAGCDEAGRGPLAGPVVAAAVILDPDRIPRGIDDSKRLTAEEREKLFDKICATAQVSVAVASTARIDRDNILRASLWALKRAVVALPQPPQHVFVDGRDRLDTPCDCEAVIGGDGIVLSIAAASIVAKVTRDRLMCALAQDCPGYGFEQHKGYAVPEHLDALDRLGPTVHHRSFFAPVAAARAKHMPWTVEPVQDLFEVAEVEVQVEAGAEIGASTGL
;
A
#
# COMPACT_ATOMS: atom_id res chain seq x y z
N MET A 1 13.59 58.24 -72.29
CA MET A 1 15.05 58.07 -72.16
C MET A 1 15.30 57.68 -70.71
N ILE A 2 15.40 56.41 -70.29
CA ILE A 2 15.52 55.10 -70.98
C ILE A 2 16.88 54.86 -71.66
N ARG A 3 17.50 53.71 -71.31
CA ARG A 3 18.73 53.03 -71.82
C ARG A 3 20.09 53.64 -71.42
N ASP A 4 21.15 52.86 -71.14
CA ASP A 4 21.31 51.41 -70.83
C ASP A 4 22.65 51.10 -70.07
N LYS A 5 22.83 49.84 -69.66
CA LYS A 5 23.94 49.13 -68.92
C LYS A 5 25.43 49.53 -69.12
N SER A 6 26.26 49.16 -68.13
CA SER A 6 27.47 48.25 -68.22
C SER A 6 28.37 48.37 -66.94
N ALA A 7 29.37 47.53 -66.61
CA ALA A 7 29.60 46.07 -66.71
C ALA A 7 30.78 45.60 -65.78
N ARG A 8 30.83 44.29 -65.46
CA ARG A 8 31.84 43.42 -64.74
C ARG A 8 33.30 43.88 -64.49
N LYS A 9 33.91 43.34 -63.40
CA LYS A 9 35.30 42.77 -63.38
C LYS A 9 35.50 41.64 -62.31
N PRO A 10 36.50 40.72 -62.40
CA PRO A 10 36.52 39.46 -61.61
C PRO A 10 37.82 39.09 -60.81
N ALA A 11 37.67 38.09 -59.93
CA ALA A 11 38.52 36.92 -59.57
C ALA A 11 40.05 37.00 -59.20
N LYS A 12 40.32 36.41 -58.00
CA LYS A 12 41.41 35.47 -57.56
C LYS A 12 42.92 35.77 -57.79
N GLY A 13 43.67 35.60 -56.69
CA GLY A 13 45.09 35.23 -56.64
C GLY A 13 45.44 34.47 -55.34
N ALA A 14 46.37 33.53 -55.43
CA ALA A 14 47.03 32.76 -54.35
C ALA A 14 48.55 32.71 -54.70
N PRO A 15 49.46 31.93 -54.06
CA PRO A 15 49.38 31.10 -52.85
C PRO A 15 50.57 31.33 -51.87
N GLN A 16 50.65 30.57 -50.76
CA GLN A 16 51.93 30.09 -50.23
C GLN A 16 51.79 28.89 -49.27
N GLU A 17 52.68 27.91 -49.43
CA GLU A 17 53.00 26.80 -48.52
C GLU A 17 53.90 27.36 -47.36
N ASP A 18 54.29 26.68 -46.28
CA ASP A 18 54.11 25.30 -45.80
C ASP A 18 54.40 25.29 -44.27
N ALA A 19 53.90 24.31 -43.50
CA ALA A 19 54.49 23.84 -42.22
C ALA A 19 53.59 22.85 -41.46
N ALA A 20 54.02 21.59 -41.34
CA ALA A 20 53.32 20.58 -40.55
C ALA A 20 53.52 20.77 -39.04
N LYS A 21 52.43 20.63 -38.26
CA LYS A 21 52.48 20.23 -36.84
C LYS A 21 51.52 19.06 -36.61
N GLN A 22 52.08 17.93 -36.18
CA GLN A 22 51.32 16.74 -35.80
C GLN A 22 50.52 17.02 -34.52
N ALA A 23 49.24 16.63 -34.51
CA ALA A 23 48.36 16.75 -33.35
C ALA A 23 48.05 15.37 -32.74
N ALA A 24 48.01 15.32 -31.41
CA ALA A 24 47.83 14.12 -30.60
C ALA A 24 46.47 13.40 -30.84
N PRO A 25 46.37 12.08 -30.53
CA PRO A 25 45.17 11.30 -30.83
C PRO A 25 43.91 11.80 -30.11
N ALA A 26 42.78 11.73 -30.81
CA ALA A 26 41.49 12.16 -30.30
C ALA A 26 41.08 11.34 -29.07
N LYS A 27 40.82 12.01 -27.95
CA LYS A 27 40.20 11.39 -26.76
C LYS A 27 38.81 10.91 -27.14
N ALA A 28 38.58 9.60 -27.07
CA ALA A 28 37.27 9.00 -27.30
C ALA A 28 36.23 9.66 -26.39
N ALA A 29 35.15 10.18 -27.00
CA ALA A 29 34.06 10.79 -26.26
C ALA A 29 33.38 9.73 -25.39
N ARG A 30 33.51 9.88 -24.07
CA ARG A 30 32.86 9.01 -23.08
C ARG A 30 31.35 9.21 -23.21
N VAL A 31 30.65 8.20 -23.76
CA VAL A 31 29.18 8.20 -23.80
C VAL A 31 28.67 8.38 -22.36
N PRO A 32 27.85 9.41 -22.06
CA PRO A 32 27.33 9.58 -20.71
C PRO A 32 26.42 8.39 -20.39
N ALA A 33 26.77 7.65 -19.34
CA ALA A 33 25.97 6.53 -18.86
C ALA A 33 24.53 7.02 -18.61
N GLY A 34 23.57 6.42 -19.32
CA GLY A 34 22.17 6.82 -19.21
C GLY A 34 21.71 6.69 -17.76
N LYS A 35 21.31 7.81 -17.15
CA LYS A 35 20.56 7.78 -15.89
C LYS A 35 19.32 6.91 -16.15
N LYS A 36 19.25 5.74 -15.50
CA LYS A 36 18.05 4.89 -15.53
C LYS A 36 16.85 5.78 -15.25
N GLY A 37 15.96 5.91 -16.22
CA GLY A 37 14.87 6.87 -16.15
C GLY A 37 13.99 6.55 -14.96
N ILE A 38 14.01 7.43 -13.95
CA ILE A 38 12.91 7.49 -13.00
C ILE A 38 11.71 7.92 -13.83
N ILE A 39 10.83 6.98 -14.16
CA ILE A 39 9.55 7.31 -14.77
C ILE A 39 8.85 8.21 -13.76
N ALA A 40 8.73 9.49 -14.09
CA ALA A 40 8.07 10.45 -13.22
C ALA A 40 6.58 10.10 -13.18
N ILE A 41 6.19 9.31 -12.18
CA ILE A 41 4.79 8.93 -11.96
C ILE A 41 4.04 10.23 -11.67
N ALA A 42 3.19 10.62 -12.64
CA ALA A 42 2.36 11.80 -12.55
C ALA A 42 1.51 11.74 -11.26
N PRO A 43 1.24 12.90 -10.63
CA PRO A 43 0.38 12.93 -9.45
C PRO A 43 -1.07 12.53 -9.81
N PRO A 44 -1.86 12.04 -8.84
CA PRO A 44 -3.28 11.75 -9.03
C PRO A 44 -4.04 12.97 -9.53
N SER A 45 -5.14 12.76 -10.25
CA SER A 45 -5.87 13.87 -10.88
C SER A 45 -7.38 13.71 -10.82
N PHE A 46 -8.08 14.83 -10.60
CA PHE A 46 -9.55 14.90 -10.57
C PHE A 46 -10.16 14.82 -11.99
N ARG A 47 -9.74 13.82 -12.79
CA ARG A 47 -10.19 13.61 -14.16
C ARG A 47 -11.33 12.59 -14.23
N ARG A 48 -11.27 11.49 -13.48
CA ARG A 48 -12.31 10.45 -13.49
C ARG A 48 -13.59 10.94 -12.81
N GLU A 49 -13.45 11.55 -11.64
CA GLU A 49 -14.52 12.17 -10.86
C GLU A 49 -15.25 13.23 -11.69
N ARG A 50 -14.51 14.13 -12.34
CA ARG A 50 -15.09 15.17 -13.22
C ARG A 50 -15.71 14.60 -14.50
N ALA A 51 -15.28 13.45 -14.98
CA ALA A 51 -15.94 12.77 -16.10
C ALA A 51 -17.30 12.18 -15.68
N LEU A 52 -17.41 11.66 -14.45
CA LEU A 52 -18.68 11.21 -13.86
C LEU A 52 -19.63 12.39 -13.59
N ILE A 53 -19.13 13.49 -13.00
CA ILE A 53 -19.93 14.71 -12.76
C ILE A 53 -20.53 15.24 -14.07
N LYS A 54 -19.75 15.28 -15.17
CA LYS A 54 -20.24 15.66 -16.50
C LYS A 54 -21.31 14.74 -17.07
N ARG A 55 -21.44 13.51 -16.56
CA ARG A 55 -22.48 12.54 -16.93
C ARG A 55 -23.70 12.60 -15.99
N GLY A 56 -23.75 13.58 -15.08
CA GLY A 56 -24.82 13.71 -14.07
C GLY A 56 -24.64 12.83 -12.83
N ILE A 57 -23.51 12.12 -12.71
CA ILE A 57 -23.25 11.20 -11.60
C ILE A 57 -22.55 11.96 -10.47
N TRP A 58 -23.30 12.27 -9.41
CA TRP A 58 -22.83 13.01 -8.23
C TRP A 58 -23.69 12.70 -6.99
N PRO A 59 -23.12 12.46 -5.79
CA PRO A 59 -21.70 12.59 -5.44
C PRO A 59 -20.80 11.46 -5.93
N VAL A 60 -19.51 11.77 -6.04
CA VAL A 60 -18.45 10.79 -6.33
C VAL A 60 -17.48 10.75 -5.15
N ALA A 61 -17.31 9.57 -4.55
CA ALA A 61 -16.34 9.36 -3.47
C ALA A 61 -15.10 8.59 -3.95
N GLY A 62 -14.00 8.75 -3.22
CA GLY A 62 -12.85 7.85 -3.24
C GLY A 62 -12.70 7.17 -1.88
N CYS A 63 -12.17 5.95 -1.85
CA CYS A 63 -12.06 5.13 -0.65
C CYS A 63 -10.74 4.35 -0.64
N ASP A 64 -10.08 4.28 0.51
CA ASP A 64 -8.79 3.60 0.72
C ASP A 64 -8.61 3.18 2.20
N GLU A 65 -7.68 2.26 2.47
CA GLU A 65 -7.35 1.77 3.80
C GLU A 65 -5.86 1.81 4.18
N ALA A 66 -5.59 2.20 5.43
CA ALA A 66 -4.30 2.09 6.05
C ALA A 66 -4.23 0.90 7.02
N GLY A 67 -3.09 0.21 7.03
CA GLY A 67 -2.75 -0.75 8.10
C GLY A 67 -3.06 -2.21 7.83
N ARG A 68 -3.02 -2.70 6.59
CA ARG A 68 -3.18 -4.14 6.30
C ARG A 68 -2.00 -5.02 6.72
N GLY A 69 -0.76 -4.61 6.45
CA GLY A 69 0.45 -5.38 6.78
C GLY A 69 0.92 -5.46 8.27
N PRO A 70 0.63 -4.49 9.15
CA PRO A 70 1.04 -4.53 10.57
C PRO A 70 0.67 -5.79 11.35
N LEU A 71 1.51 -6.14 12.33
CA LEU A 71 1.23 -7.19 13.33
C LEU A 71 0.26 -6.69 14.41
N ALA A 72 0.22 -5.38 14.63
CA ALA A 72 -0.55 -4.75 15.70
C ALA A 72 -1.40 -3.57 15.20
N GLY A 73 -2.46 -3.29 15.96
CA GLY A 73 -3.41 -2.22 15.72
C GLY A 73 -4.44 -2.51 14.62
N PRO A 74 -5.42 -1.60 14.43
CA PRO A 74 -6.52 -1.80 13.50
C PRO A 74 -6.13 -1.61 12.03
N VAL A 75 -7.06 -1.99 11.14
CA VAL A 75 -7.17 -1.40 9.81
C VAL A 75 -8.09 -0.18 9.91
N VAL A 76 -7.70 0.93 9.30
CA VAL A 76 -8.50 2.16 9.24
C VAL A 76 -8.81 2.43 7.77
N ALA A 77 -10.08 2.51 7.42
CA ALA A 77 -10.53 2.90 6.09
C ALA A 77 -11.14 4.31 6.15
N ALA A 78 -10.97 5.07 5.07
CA ALA A 78 -11.61 6.37 4.90
C ALA A 78 -12.36 6.42 3.57
N ALA A 79 -13.43 7.21 3.51
CA ALA A 79 -14.08 7.59 2.26
C ALA A 79 -14.24 9.12 2.21
N VAL A 80 -13.98 9.71 1.05
CA VAL A 80 -13.89 11.16 0.85
C VAL A 80 -14.64 11.57 -0.43
N ILE A 81 -15.57 12.52 -0.30
CA ILE A 81 -16.18 13.26 -1.43
C ILE A 81 -15.53 14.66 -1.46
N LEU A 82 -14.66 14.89 -2.43
CA LEU A 82 -14.02 16.19 -2.63
C LEU A 82 -15.00 17.21 -3.24
N ASP A 83 -15.10 18.39 -2.62
CA ASP A 83 -15.76 19.56 -3.21
C ASP A 83 -15.00 20.01 -4.49
N PRO A 84 -15.62 19.98 -5.69
CA PRO A 84 -14.94 20.30 -6.94
C PRO A 84 -14.37 21.73 -7.00
N ASP A 85 -14.97 22.67 -6.26
CA ASP A 85 -14.59 24.08 -6.25
C ASP A 85 -13.57 24.40 -5.14
N ARG A 86 -13.39 23.49 -4.17
CA ARG A 86 -12.53 23.68 -2.98
C ARG A 86 -11.50 22.55 -2.75
N ILE A 87 -11.05 21.90 -3.82
CA ILE A 87 -10.03 20.84 -3.78
C ILE A 87 -8.69 21.39 -3.23
N PRO A 88 -8.13 20.82 -2.14
CA PRO A 88 -6.81 21.20 -1.63
C PRO A 88 -5.69 20.90 -2.64
N ARG A 89 -4.79 21.86 -2.84
CA ARG A 89 -3.57 21.64 -3.65
C ARG A 89 -2.55 20.79 -2.88
N GLY A 90 -1.86 19.90 -3.59
CA GLY A 90 -0.77 19.08 -3.05
C GLY A 90 -1.17 17.68 -2.59
N ILE A 91 -2.41 17.25 -2.85
CA ILE A 91 -2.82 15.84 -2.65
C ILE A 91 -2.04 14.96 -3.66
N ASP A 92 -1.35 13.96 -3.13
CA ASP A 92 -0.61 12.89 -3.83
C ASP A 92 -0.75 11.60 -2.99
N ASP A 93 -0.18 10.47 -3.44
CA ASP A 93 -0.10 9.23 -2.65
C ASP A 93 0.49 9.53 -1.25
N SER A 94 -0.22 9.13 -0.19
CA SER A 94 0.20 9.32 1.20
C SER A 94 1.63 8.82 1.50
N LYS A 95 2.14 7.85 0.75
CA LYS A 95 3.51 7.30 0.87
C LYS A 95 4.58 8.22 0.27
N ARG A 96 4.22 9.11 -0.66
CA ARG A 96 5.10 10.11 -1.30
C ARG A 96 5.23 11.40 -0.49
N LEU A 97 4.30 11.63 0.44
CA LEU A 97 4.23 12.82 1.29
C LEU A 97 4.94 12.61 2.63
N THR A 98 5.59 13.65 3.14
CA THR A 98 6.11 13.65 4.52
C THR A 98 4.98 13.61 5.54
N ALA A 99 5.28 13.24 6.79
CA ALA A 99 4.29 13.22 7.86
C ALA A 99 3.65 14.61 8.07
N GLU A 100 4.45 15.68 8.07
CA GLU A 100 3.96 17.05 8.23
C GLU A 100 3.06 17.51 7.08
N GLU A 101 3.38 17.14 5.83
CA GLU A 101 2.53 17.44 4.67
C GLU A 101 1.21 16.69 4.73
N ARG A 102 1.23 15.41 5.14
CA ARG A 102 0.01 14.63 5.35
C ARG A 102 -0.88 15.25 6.43
N GLU A 103 -0.33 15.68 7.56
CA GLU A 103 -1.09 16.35 8.63
C GLU A 103 -1.72 17.67 8.10
N LYS A 104 -0.92 18.53 7.43
CA LYS A 104 -1.42 19.78 6.81
C LYS A 104 -2.47 19.54 5.71
N LEU A 105 -2.43 18.40 5.02
CA LEU A 105 -3.42 18.01 4.01
C LEU A 105 -4.67 17.39 4.64
N PHE A 106 -4.52 16.60 5.71
CA PHE A 106 -5.62 16.03 6.49
C PHE A 106 -6.58 17.13 6.96
N ASP A 107 -6.05 18.18 7.60
CA ASP A 107 -6.86 19.28 8.12
C ASP A 107 -7.58 20.03 6.99
N LYS A 108 -6.91 20.25 5.84
CA LYS A 108 -7.51 20.88 4.66
C LYS A 108 -8.61 20.01 4.04
N ILE A 109 -8.39 18.71 3.89
CA ILE A 109 -9.38 17.76 3.36
C ILE A 109 -10.60 17.75 4.28
N CYS A 110 -10.43 17.66 5.60
CA CYS A 110 -11.54 17.68 6.55
C CYS A 110 -12.30 19.02 6.56
N ALA A 111 -11.65 20.13 6.22
CA ALA A 111 -12.27 21.45 6.14
C ALA A 111 -12.98 21.76 4.80
N THR A 112 -12.68 21.02 3.72
CA THR A 112 -13.26 21.29 2.38
C THR A 112 -13.99 20.12 1.73
N ALA A 113 -13.85 18.88 2.22
CA ALA A 113 -14.47 17.69 1.68
C ALA A 113 -15.45 17.06 2.68
N GLN A 114 -16.38 16.23 2.21
CA GLN A 114 -17.09 15.32 3.11
C GLN A 114 -16.21 14.11 3.37
N VAL A 115 -16.01 13.77 4.64
CA VAL A 115 -15.08 12.72 5.07
C VAL A 115 -15.80 11.78 6.03
N SER A 116 -15.47 10.50 5.94
CA SER A 116 -15.90 9.45 6.87
C SER A 116 -14.73 8.51 7.14
N VAL A 117 -14.71 7.91 8.32
CA VAL A 117 -13.68 6.95 8.74
C VAL A 117 -14.33 5.76 9.42
N ALA A 118 -13.85 4.55 9.12
CA ALA A 118 -14.25 3.31 9.79
C ALA A 118 -13.02 2.52 10.24
N VAL A 119 -13.11 1.88 11.40
CA VAL A 119 -12.00 1.19 12.04
C VAL A 119 -12.36 -0.29 12.24
N ALA A 120 -11.60 -1.21 11.64
CA ALA A 120 -11.68 -2.64 11.93
C ALA A 120 -10.67 -3.00 13.02
N SER A 121 -11.16 -3.37 14.19
CA SER A 121 -10.36 -3.79 15.35
C SER A 121 -9.59 -5.10 15.09
N THR A 122 -8.60 -5.39 15.94
CA THR A 122 -7.86 -6.67 15.92
C THR A 122 -8.79 -7.87 16.08
N ALA A 123 -9.72 -7.82 17.03
CA ALA A 123 -10.77 -8.84 17.20
C ALA A 123 -11.60 -9.05 15.91
N ARG A 124 -11.83 -8.00 15.11
CA ARG A 124 -12.51 -8.12 13.82
C ARG A 124 -11.64 -8.76 12.75
N ILE A 125 -10.35 -8.42 12.71
CA ILE A 125 -9.35 -9.01 11.81
C ILE A 125 -9.19 -10.51 12.10
N ASP A 126 -9.08 -10.86 13.38
CA ASP A 126 -8.94 -12.25 13.83
C ASP A 126 -10.19 -13.08 13.50
N ARG A 127 -11.40 -12.50 13.63
CA ARG A 127 -12.67 -13.17 13.31
C ARG A 127 -12.95 -13.35 11.81
N ASP A 128 -12.66 -12.34 10.98
CA ASP A 128 -13.07 -12.31 9.57
C ASP A 128 -11.94 -12.62 8.57
N ASN A 129 -10.68 -12.63 9.02
CA ASN A 129 -9.45 -12.42 8.23
C ASN A 129 -9.22 -10.98 7.76
N ILE A 130 -7.96 -10.66 7.45
CA ILE A 130 -7.51 -9.31 7.10
C ILE A 130 -8.17 -8.73 5.84
N LEU A 131 -8.47 -9.57 4.82
CA LEU A 131 -9.10 -9.09 3.59
C LEU A 131 -10.55 -8.69 3.86
N ARG A 132 -11.33 -9.57 4.50
CA ARG A 132 -12.75 -9.31 4.78
C ARG A 132 -12.95 -8.21 5.82
N ALA A 133 -12.06 -8.11 6.82
CA ALA A 133 -12.06 -7.00 7.76
C ALA A 133 -11.78 -5.65 7.08
N SER A 134 -10.86 -5.60 6.10
CA SER A 134 -10.56 -4.39 5.31
C SER A 134 -11.75 -4.00 4.42
N LEU A 135 -12.31 -4.96 3.67
CA LEU A 135 -13.51 -4.73 2.85
C LEU A 135 -14.73 -4.26 3.67
N TRP A 136 -14.88 -4.79 4.89
CA TRP A 136 -15.91 -4.30 5.82
C TRP A 136 -15.64 -2.86 6.28
N ALA A 137 -14.39 -2.49 6.57
CA ALA A 137 -14.04 -1.12 6.94
C ALA A 137 -14.31 -0.15 5.78
N LEU A 138 -13.86 -0.47 4.56
CA LEU A 138 -14.13 0.32 3.36
C LEU A 138 -15.64 0.52 3.12
N LYS A 139 -16.43 -0.57 3.13
CA LYS A 139 -17.90 -0.51 3.04
C LYS A 139 -18.51 0.36 4.14
N ARG A 140 -17.99 0.29 5.37
CA ARG A 140 -18.48 1.10 6.50
C ARG A 140 -18.13 2.58 6.37
N ALA A 141 -16.96 2.92 5.86
CA ALA A 141 -16.61 4.31 5.57
C ALA A 141 -17.57 4.88 4.52
N VAL A 142 -17.71 4.22 3.36
CA VAL A 142 -18.65 4.64 2.29
C VAL A 142 -20.08 4.86 2.79
N VAL A 143 -20.61 3.93 3.61
CA VAL A 143 -21.97 4.03 4.17
C VAL A 143 -22.09 5.14 5.25
N ALA A 144 -20.99 5.53 5.88
CA ALA A 144 -20.96 6.59 6.90
C ALA A 144 -20.66 8.00 6.34
N LEU A 145 -20.60 8.16 5.02
CA LEU A 145 -20.51 9.49 4.40
C LEU A 145 -21.78 10.32 4.71
N PRO A 146 -21.65 11.62 5.05
CA PRO A 146 -22.80 12.49 5.36
C PRO A 146 -23.84 12.56 4.22
N GLN A 147 -23.39 12.47 2.97
CA GLN A 147 -24.22 12.31 1.79
C GLN A 147 -23.90 10.97 1.11
N PRO A 148 -24.90 10.14 0.75
CA PRO A 148 -24.65 8.90 0.04
C PRO A 148 -24.08 9.21 -1.36
N PRO A 149 -22.91 8.65 -1.74
CA PRO A 149 -22.38 8.81 -3.08
C PRO A 149 -23.20 8.02 -4.10
N GLN A 150 -23.27 8.50 -5.33
CA GLN A 150 -23.79 7.70 -6.45
C GLN A 150 -22.72 6.74 -7.00
N HIS A 151 -21.44 7.15 -6.94
CA HIS A 151 -20.31 6.36 -7.41
C HIS A 151 -19.12 6.42 -6.44
N VAL A 152 -18.38 5.32 -6.30
CA VAL A 152 -17.21 5.19 -5.44
C VAL A 152 -16.05 4.55 -6.20
N PHE A 153 -14.93 5.27 -6.27
CA PHE A 153 -13.64 4.68 -6.61
C PHE A 153 -12.99 4.09 -5.35
N VAL A 154 -12.48 2.86 -5.41
CA VAL A 154 -11.87 2.15 -4.27
C VAL A 154 -10.47 1.70 -4.65
N ASP A 155 -9.47 1.87 -3.78
CA ASP A 155 -8.13 1.35 -4.08
C ASP A 155 -8.11 -0.19 -4.15
N GLY A 156 -7.20 -0.71 -4.96
CA GLY A 156 -6.97 -2.14 -5.13
C GLY A 156 -7.89 -2.78 -6.17
N ARG A 157 -8.20 -4.06 -5.96
CA ARG A 157 -8.79 -4.96 -6.98
C ARG A 157 -10.24 -5.37 -6.70
N ASP A 158 -10.67 -5.24 -5.45
CA ASP A 158 -11.87 -5.86 -4.92
C ASP A 158 -13.00 -4.81 -4.87
N ARG A 159 -14.10 -5.04 -5.58
CA ARG A 159 -15.27 -4.15 -5.55
C ARG A 159 -15.99 -4.27 -4.21
N LEU A 160 -16.53 -3.17 -3.71
CA LEU A 160 -17.37 -3.17 -2.51
C LEU A 160 -18.79 -3.58 -2.86
N ASP A 161 -19.38 -4.38 -1.98
CA ASP A 161 -20.81 -4.67 -1.94
C ASP A 161 -21.54 -3.45 -1.37
N THR A 162 -21.78 -2.44 -2.21
CA THR A 162 -22.47 -1.19 -1.84
C THR A 162 -23.65 -0.92 -2.76
N PRO A 163 -24.71 -0.22 -2.29
CA PRO A 163 -25.86 0.14 -3.13
C PRO A 163 -25.53 1.20 -4.20
N CYS A 164 -24.42 1.92 -4.05
CA CYS A 164 -23.85 2.82 -5.05
C CYS A 164 -22.90 2.09 -6.00
N ASP A 165 -22.75 2.60 -7.23
CA ASP A 165 -21.79 2.07 -8.19
C ASP A 165 -20.37 2.09 -7.60
N CYS A 166 -19.65 0.98 -7.74
CA CYS A 166 -18.29 0.84 -7.24
C CYS A 166 -17.33 0.43 -8.35
N GLU A 167 -16.24 1.19 -8.54
CA GLU A 167 -15.12 0.87 -9.43
C GLU A 167 -13.86 0.65 -8.57
N ALA A 168 -13.26 -0.55 -8.66
CA ALA A 168 -11.98 -0.83 -8.02
C ALA A 168 -10.82 -0.39 -8.94
N VAL A 169 -9.84 0.32 -8.39
CA VAL A 169 -8.72 0.91 -9.13
C VAL A 169 -7.41 0.51 -8.46
N ILE A 170 -6.64 -0.36 -9.11
CA ILE A 170 -5.34 -0.82 -8.59
C ILE A 170 -4.34 0.35 -8.62
N GLY A 171 -3.81 0.75 -7.46
CA GLY A 171 -2.94 1.92 -7.35
C GLY A 171 -3.72 3.23 -7.56
N GLY A 172 -4.97 3.24 -7.09
CA GLY A 172 -5.91 4.35 -7.22
C GLY A 172 -5.44 5.60 -6.50
N ASP A 173 -4.66 5.46 -5.42
CA ASP A 173 -4.02 6.57 -4.70
C ASP A 173 -3.04 7.38 -5.56
N GLY A 174 -2.37 6.75 -6.53
CA GLY A 174 -1.54 7.41 -7.53
C GLY A 174 -2.28 7.94 -8.77
N ILE A 175 -3.58 7.70 -8.91
CA ILE A 175 -4.35 7.95 -10.16
C ILE A 175 -5.56 8.87 -9.94
N VAL A 176 -6.37 8.57 -8.92
CA VAL A 176 -7.67 9.18 -8.63
C VAL A 176 -7.56 10.05 -7.40
N LEU A 177 -7.90 11.34 -7.52
CA LEU A 177 -7.60 12.32 -6.48
C LEU A 177 -8.45 12.11 -5.22
N SER A 178 -9.68 11.62 -5.35
CA SER A 178 -10.52 11.26 -4.22
C SER A 178 -9.99 10.03 -3.45
N ILE A 179 -9.40 9.03 -4.13
CA ILE A 179 -8.70 7.92 -3.45
C ILE A 179 -7.44 8.44 -2.75
N ALA A 180 -6.64 9.27 -3.42
CA ALA A 180 -5.46 9.87 -2.81
C ALA A 180 -5.80 10.65 -1.52
N ALA A 181 -6.89 11.41 -1.53
CA ALA A 181 -7.41 12.10 -0.33
C ALA A 181 -7.82 11.12 0.78
N ALA A 182 -8.51 10.02 0.44
CA ALA A 182 -8.86 8.97 1.38
C ALA A 182 -7.61 8.29 1.98
N SER A 183 -6.56 8.06 1.18
CA SER A 183 -5.28 7.48 1.65
C SER A 183 -4.64 8.32 2.75
N ILE A 184 -4.64 9.65 2.58
CA ILE A 184 -4.11 10.60 3.57
C ILE A 184 -4.93 10.55 4.85
N VAL A 185 -6.27 10.57 4.74
CA VAL A 185 -7.19 10.51 5.90
C VAL A 185 -7.00 9.20 6.68
N ALA A 186 -7.01 8.05 6.00
CA ALA A 186 -6.81 6.74 6.61
C ALA A 186 -5.42 6.64 7.27
N LYS A 187 -4.36 7.08 6.58
CA LYS A 187 -2.98 7.02 7.06
C LYS A 187 -2.74 7.89 8.29
N VAL A 188 -3.15 9.15 8.26
CA VAL A 188 -3.00 10.07 9.40
C VAL A 188 -3.81 9.59 10.60
N THR A 189 -5.07 9.18 10.37
CA THR A 189 -5.92 8.68 11.47
C THR A 189 -5.32 7.43 12.11
N ARG A 190 -4.83 6.47 11.30
CA ARG A 190 -4.16 5.29 11.84
C ARG A 190 -2.87 5.62 12.57
N ASP A 191 -2.02 6.48 12.02
CA ASP A 191 -0.74 6.82 12.64
C ASP A 191 -0.94 7.54 14.00
N ARG A 192 -1.97 8.39 14.12
CA ARG A 192 -2.42 8.99 15.38
C ARG A 192 -2.92 7.93 16.38
N LEU A 193 -3.74 6.97 15.95
CA LEU A 193 -4.20 5.85 16.79
C LEU A 193 -3.04 4.97 17.31
N MET A 194 -2.01 4.71 16.48
CA MET A 194 -0.84 3.94 16.91
C MET A 194 0.06 4.74 17.88
N CYS A 195 0.10 6.07 17.78
CA CYS A 195 0.76 6.92 18.80
C CYS A 195 0.04 6.88 20.15
N ALA A 196 -1.31 6.91 20.15
CA ALA A 196 -2.08 6.75 21.38
C ALA A 196 -1.84 5.36 22.00
N LEU A 197 -1.91 4.30 21.19
CA LEU A 197 -1.67 2.92 21.63
C LEU A 197 -0.27 2.72 22.23
N ALA A 198 0.75 3.47 21.81
CA ALA A 198 2.08 3.42 22.41
C ALA A 198 2.11 3.84 23.89
N GLN A 199 1.16 4.67 24.31
CA GLN A 199 1.02 5.13 25.70
C GLN A 199 0.39 4.03 26.56
N ASP A 200 -0.60 3.32 26.02
CA ASP A 200 -1.26 2.18 26.68
C ASP A 200 -0.39 0.91 26.69
N CYS A 201 0.51 0.77 25.72
CA CYS A 201 1.42 -0.36 25.54
C CYS A 201 2.90 0.11 25.47
N PRO A 202 3.46 0.62 26.58
CA PRO A 202 4.83 1.12 26.60
C PRO A 202 5.85 -0.01 26.33
N GLY A 203 6.97 0.35 25.69
CA GLY A 203 8.05 -0.59 25.36
C GLY A 203 7.90 -1.36 24.03
N TYR A 204 6.77 -1.20 23.32
CA TYR A 204 6.54 -1.81 22.01
C TYR A 204 6.95 -0.96 20.80
N GLY A 205 7.22 0.34 20.94
CA GLY A 205 7.65 1.22 19.85
C GLY A 205 6.58 1.61 18.82
N PHE A 206 5.29 1.41 19.15
CA PHE A 206 4.17 1.66 18.22
C PHE A 206 4.11 3.09 17.66
N GLU A 207 4.62 4.07 18.39
CA GLU A 207 4.72 5.46 17.97
C GLU A 207 5.69 5.66 16.79
N GLN A 208 6.68 4.76 16.62
CA GLN A 208 7.68 4.80 15.57
C GLN A 208 7.24 3.97 14.35
N HIS A 209 7.18 2.65 14.50
CA HIS A 209 6.92 1.71 13.40
C HIS A 209 5.43 1.38 13.20
N LYS A 210 4.50 2.02 13.93
CA LYS A 210 3.04 1.93 13.70
C LYS A 210 2.51 0.48 13.68
N GLY A 211 3.16 -0.43 14.42
CA GLY A 211 2.83 -1.85 14.47
C GLY A 211 3.31 -2.72 13.29
N TYR A 212 4.07 -2.17 12.32
CA TYR A 212 4.69 -2.95 11.25
C TYR A 212 5.74 -3.93 11.79
N ALA A 213 6.00 -5.03 11.06
CA ALA A 213 6.99 -6.05 11.41
C ALA A 213 8.42 -5.57 11.11
N VAL A 214 8.94 -4.71 11.98
CA VAL A 214 10.35 -4.28 11.98
C VAL A 214 11.11 -5.02 13.10
N PRO A 215 12.46 -5.14 13.03
CA PRO A 215 13.24 -5.85 14.06
C PRO A 215 12.91 -5.40 15.49
N GLU A 216 12.81 -4.09 15.72
CA GLU A 216 12.55 -3.50 17.04
C GLU A 216 11.20 -3.95 17.62
N HIS A 217 10.20 -4.16 16.75
CA HIS A 217 8.88 -4.64 17.13
C HIS A 217 8.88 -6.14 17.40
N LEU A 218 9.65 -6.92 16.63
CA LEU A 218 9.81 -8.36 16.85
C LEU A 218 10.56 -8.62 18.16
N ASP A 219 11.60 -7.84 18.47
CA ASP A 219 12.34 -7.90 19.73
C ASP A 219 11.46 -7.52 20.93
N ALA A 220 10.61 -6.49 20.78
CA ALA A 220 9.65 -6.11 21.81
C ALA A 220 8.59 -7.21 22.02
N LEU A 221 8.07 -7.80 20.94
CA LEU A 221 7.12 -8.90 20.97
C LEU A 221 7.72 -10.18 21.58
N ASP A 222 8.99 -10.48 21.32
CA ASP A 222 9.70 -11.61 21.91
C ASP A 222 10.02 -11.44 23.41
N ARG A 223 10.28 -10.19 23.84
CA ARG A 223 10.56 -9.82 25.23
C ARG A 223 9.31 -9.66 26.09
N LEU A 224 8.25 -9.06 25.56
CA LEU A 224 7.05 -8.63 26.31
C LEU A 224 5.82 -9.51 26.05
N GLY A 225 5.86 -10.36 25.03
CA GLY A 225 4.72 -11.15 24.56
C GLY A 225 3.71 -10.34 23.73
N PRO A 226 2.63 -10.96 23.24
CA PRO A 226 1.60 -10.27 22.46
C PRO A 226 0.51 -9.62 23.34
N THR A 227 0.25 -8.34 23.14
CA THR A 227 -0.90 -7.62 23.73
C THR A 227 -2.23 -7.94 23.02
N VAL A 228 -3.36 -7.51 23.61
CA VAL A 228 -4.70 -7.56 22.98
C VAL A 228 -4.82 -6.77 21.66
N HIS A 229 -3.85 -5.89 21.39
CA HIS A 229 -3.76 -5.10 20.17
C HIS A 229 -2.87 -5.74 19.10
N HIS A 230 -2.35 -6.95 19.33
CA HIS A 230 -1.74 -7.77 18.28
C HIS A 230 -2.79 -8.63 17.57
N ARG A 231 -2.53 -8.99 16.31
CA ARG A 231 -3.41 -9.82 15.47
C ARG A 231 -3.04 -11.28 15.64
N SER A 232 -3.86 -12.05 16.34
CA SER A 232 -3.46 -13.32 16.96
C SER A 232 -2.99 -14.37 15.96
N PHE A 233 -3.55 -14.35 14.74
CA PHE A 233 -3.23 -15.32 13.68
C PHE A 233 -2.11 -14.87 12.72
N PHE A 234 -1.45 -13.73 12.95
CA PHE A 234 -0.27 -13.35 12.18
C PHE A 234 0.93 -14.15 12.70
N ALA A 235 1.67 -14.84 11.82
CA ALA A 235 2.64 -15.86 12.23
C ALA A 235 3.65 -15.45 13.33
N PRO A 236 4.26 -14.24 13.32
CA PRO A 236 5.14 -13.80 14.41
C PRO A 236 4.41 -13.63 15.76
N VAL A 237 3.15 -13.19 15.72
CA VAL A 237 2.30 -13.03 16.91
C VAL A 237 1.88 -14.38 17.47
N ALA A 238 1.51 -15.33 16.61
CA ALA A 238 1.15 -16.69 17.01
C ALA A 238 2.34 -17.41 17.69
N ALA A 239 3.54 -17.30 17.10
CA ALA A 239 4.77 -17.85 17.69
C ALA A 239 5.10 -17.22 19.06
N ALA A 240 5.02 -15.89 19.17
CA ALA A 240 5.22 -15.20 20.44
C ALA A 240 4.14 -15.57 21.50
N ARG A 241 2.89 -15.78 21.09
CA ARG A 241 1.82 -16.24 21.99
C ARG A 241 2.12 -17.63 22.55
N ALA A 242 2.54 -18.57 21.71
CA ALA A 242 2.93 -19.91 22.14
C ALA A 242 4.11 -19.89 23.14
N LYS A 243 5.11 -19.03 22.91
CA LYS A 243 6.26 -18.83 23.82
C LYS A 243 5.85 -18.29 25.19
N HIS A 244 4.97 -17.28 25.23
CA HIS A 244 4.63 -16.54 26.46
C HIS A 244 3.40 -17.08 27.21
N MET A 245 2.50 -17.82 26.55
CA MET A 245 1.26 -18.36 27.13
C MET A 245 1.06 -19.84 26.76
N PRO A 246 2.04 -20.73 27.07
CA PRO A 246 2.06 -22.11 26.57
C PRO A 246 0.84 -22.95 27.01
N TRP A 247 0.19 -22.61 28.14
CA TRP A 247 -0.99 -23.30 28.64
C TRP A 247 -2.31 -22.96 27.91
N THR A 248 -2.31 -22.00 26.99
CA THR A 248 -3.54 -21.57 26.27
C THR A 248 -3.71 -22.21 24.89
N VAL A 249 -2.70 -22.96 24.43
CA VAL A 249 -2.72 -23.66 23.15
C VAL A 249 -2.44 -25.13 23.44
N GLU A 250 -3.49 -25.90 23.74
CA GLU A 250 -3.41 -27.32 23.45
C GLU A 250 -3.30 -27.43 21.91
N PRO A 251 -2.23 -28.06 21.38
CA PRO A 251 -2.17 -28.33 19.96
C PRO A 251 -3.28 -29.32 19.65
N VAL A 252 -4.33 -28.83 18.99
CA VAL A 252 -5.36 -29.71 18.40
C VAL A 252 -4.60 -30.62 17.44
N GLN A 253 -4.51 -31.92 17.79
CA GLN A 253 -3.90 -32.91 16.90
C GLN A 253 -4.58 -32.79 15.55
N ASP A 254 -3.78 -32.70 14.48
CA ASP A 254 -4.35 -32.69 13.14
C ASP A 254 -4.98 -34.07 12.91
N LEU A 255 -6.31 -34.11 12.89
CA LEU A 255 -7.12 -35.31 12.70
C LEU A 255 -6.91 -35.95 11.32
N PHE A 256 -6.14 -35.29 10.44
CA PHE A 256 -5.74 -35.78 9.12
C PHE A 256 -4.22 -36.03 9.01
N GLU A 257 -3.45 -35.90 10.09
CA GLU A 257 -2.05 -36.31 10.11
C GLU A 257 -1.97 -37.84 9.93
N VAL A 258 -1.41 -38.27 8.80
CA VAL A 258 -1.37 -39.69 8.43
C VAL A 258 -0.32 -40.39 9.27
N ALA A 259 -0.76 -41.01 10.37
CA ALA A 259 0.09 -41.88 11.16
C ALA A 259 0.49 -43.12 10.33
N GLU A 260 1.79 -43.30 10.10
CA GLU A 260 2.33 -44.55 9.57
C GLU A 260 2.21 -45.64 10.64
N VAL A 261 1.20 -46.49 10.49
CA VAL A 261 1.00 -47.66 11.36
C VAL A 261 1.85 -48.82 10.85
N GLU A 262 3.02 -49.04 11.43
CA GLU A 262 3.76 -50.29 11.24
C GLU A 262 3.00 -51.46 11.88
N VAL A 263 2.35 -52.28 11.06
CA VAL A 263 1.68 -53.51 11.50
C VAL A 263 2.74 -54.61 11.65
N GLN A 264 3.19 -54.87 12.87
CA GLN A 264 3.95 -56.08 13.18
C GLN A 264 3.04 -57.30 13.15
N VAL A 265 3.25 -58.18 12.17
CA VAL A 265 2.54 -59.47 12.07
C VAL A 265 3.37 -60.54 12.77
N GLU A 266 3.01 -60.89 14.00
CA GLU A 266 3.59 -62.04 14.70
C GLU A 266 3.10 -63.36 14.07
N ALA A 267 3.99 -64.05 13.37
CA ALA A 267 3.74 -65.38 12.81
C ALA A 267 3.94 -66.47 13.88
N GLY A 268 3.01 -66.59 14.82
CA GLY A 268 2.98 -67.63 15.85
C GLY A 268 2.02 -68.78 15.50
N ALA A 269 2.56 -69.94 15.09
CA ALA A 269 1.79 -71.17 14.90
C ALA A 269 2.60 -72.42 15.28
N GLU A 270 2.74 -72.66 16.59
CA GLU A 270 3.13 -73.98 17.10
C GLU A 270 1.97 -74.96 16.94
N ILE A 271 2.18 -76.04 16.19
CA ILE A 271 1.28 -77.21 16.16
C ILE A 271 1.98 -78.40 16.79
N GLY A 272 1.88 -78.50 18.11
CA GLY A 272 2.29 -79.69 18.86
C GLY A 272 1.29 -80.83 18.67
N ALA A 273 1.68 -81.87 17.92
CA ALA A 273 0.94 -83.12 17.83
C ALA A 273 1.61 -84.18 18.72
N SER A 274 1.00 -84.45 19.88
CA SER A 274 1.41 -85.52 20.81
C SER A 274 0.45 -86.70 20.72
N THR A 275 0.95 -87.90 20.40
CA THR A 275 0.32 -89.20 20.73
C THR A 275 1.33 -90.36 20.60
N GLY A 276 1.46 -91.17 21.66
CA GLY A 276 2.14 -92.48 21.67
C GLY A 276 3.64 -92.40 22.03
N LEU A 277 4.15 -93.13 23.04
CA LEU A 277 3.57 -94.19 23.89
C LEU A 277 4.14 -94.10 25.31
#